data_AF-A0A091N8P3-F1
#
_entry.id   AF-A0A091N8P3-F1
#
_cell.length_a   1.000
_cell.length_b   1.000
_cell.length_c   1.000
_cell.angle_alpha   90.00
_cell.angle_beta   90.00
_cell.angle_gamma   90.00
#
_symmetry.space_group_name_H-M   'P 1'
#
loop_
_entity.id
_entity.type
_entity.pdbx_description
1 polymer ?
#
loop_
_entity_poly.entity_id
_entity_poly.type
_entity_poly.pdbx_seq_one_letter_code
_entity_poly.pdbx_strand_id
1 'polypeptide(L)'
;GVRCRDVLTGQEFDVKAKCVINATGPFTDSVRKMDDQEVPNICQPSAGVHIVMPGYYSPDNMGLLDPATSDGRVIFFLPWEKMTIAGTTDSPTDVTSHPIPTEEDINFILSEVRHYLSADVEVRRGDVLAAWSGIRPLVTDPNSKDTQSISRNHIVSISDSGLVTIAGGKWTTYRAMARDAIDAAIQEHKLKAGSSRTIGLQLEGAEEWSPTLYIRLVQDYGLESEVAQHLASTYGDKAFEVAKIAQVTGKRWPIVGKRLVSEFPYIEAEVVYGVKEYARTAVDMISRRTRLAFLNVQAAEEALPRIVDIMGKELNWSEQKKKEELEGAKKFLYYEMGYKVKSDQLTDSSEISLVPSDIERYKKRFRMFDKDKKGFITTLDVQRVLESINVQMAENTLHEILSEVDLNKNGQVELNEFLQLMSAIQKGHVSGSRLAVLMKSAEEKLRHRSVIPVDRSGGGL
;
A
#
# COMPACT_ATOMS: atom_id res chain seq x y z
N GLY A 1 15.22 -9.78 -33.55
CA GLY A 1 13.81 -9.38 -33.35
C GLY A 1 13.24 -10.19 -32.21
N VAL A 2 11.97 -10.00 -31.86
CA VAL A 2 11.30 -10.77 -30.79
C VAL A 2 9.89 -11.17 -31.21
N ARG A 3 9.42 -12.32 -30.69
CA ARG A 3 8.01 -12.70 -30.75
C ARG A 3 7.37 -12.35 -29.42
N CYS A 4 6.33 -11.54 -29.46
CA CYS A 4 5.63 -11.04 -28.28
C CYS A 4 4.25 -11.68 -28.17
N ARG A 5 3.76 -11.83 -26.94
CA ARG A 5 2.37 -12.13 -26.62
C ARG A 5 1.80 -10.98 -25.80
N ASP A 6 0.72 -10.38 -26.28
CA ASP A 6 -0.06 -9.43 -25.49
C ASP A 6 -0.77 -10.19 -24.37
N VAL A 7 -0.43 -9.89 -23.12
CA VAL A 7 -0.99 -10.58 -21.94
C VAL A 7 -2.43 -10.19 -21.63
N LEU A 8 -2.96 -9.12 -22.24
CA LEU A 8 -4.35 -8.69 -22.09
C LEU A 8 -5.27 -9.39 -23.09
N THR A 9 -4.82 -9.58 -24.32
CA THR A 9 -5.63 -10.15 -25.42
C THR A 9 -5.25 -11.58 -25.80
N GLY A 10 -4.06 -12.03 -25.42
CA GLY A 10 -3.48 -13.31 -25.83
C GLY A 10 -2.90 -13.31 -27.25
N GLN A 11 -3.03 -12.20 -27.99
CA GLN A 11 -2.55 -12.12 -29.37
C GLN A 11 -1.02 -12.18 -29.44
N GLU A 12 -0.50 -12.96 -30.38
CA GLU A 12 0.94 -13.04 -30.67
C GLU A 12 1.31 -12.25 -31.93
N PHE A 13 2.46 -11.60 -31.90
CA PHE A 13 2.99 -10.82 -33.02
C PHE A 13 4.52 -10.74 -32.99
N ASP A 14 5.12 -10.53 -34.16
CA ASP A 14 6.57 -10.40 -34.31
C ASP A 14 6.99 -8.92 -34.39
N VAL A 15 8.04 -8.57 -33.66
CA VAL A 15 8.69 -7.25 -33.69
C VAL A 15 10.08 -7.38 -34.30
N LYS A 16 10.29 -6.67 -35.41
CA LYS A 16 11.61 -6.54 -36.04
C LYS A 16 12.35 -5.36 -35.41
N ALA A 17 13.59 -5.59 -35.01
CA ALA A 17 14.45 -4.59 -34.41
C ALA A 17 15.89 -4.81 -34.89
N LYS A 18 16.68 -3.73 -34.96
CA LYS A 18 18.11 -3.79 -35.30
C LYS A 18 18.93 -4.38 -34.15
N CYS A 19 18.54 -4.07 -32.91
CA CYS A 19 19.15 -4.53 -31.68
C CYS A 19 18.03 -4.91 -30.71
N VAL A 20 18.26 -5.93 -29.88
CA VAL A 20 17.39 -6.31 -28.77
C VAL A 20 18.18 -6.12 -27.48
N ILE A 21 17.60 -5.41 -26.50
CA ILE A 21 18.19 -5.22 -25.17
C ILE A 21 17.32 -5.95 -24.14
N ASN A 22 17.92 -6.86 -23.39
CA ASN A 22 17.33 -7.52 -22.23
C ASN A 22 17.61 -6.69 -20.96
N ALA A 23 16.54 -6.13 -20.38
CA ALA A 23 16.57 -5.34 -19.16
C ALA A 23 15.47 -5.78 -18.18
N THR A 24 15.30 -7.09 -18.02
CA THR A 24 14.15 -7.70 -17.31
C THR A 24 14.38 -7.94 -15.81
N GLY A 25 15.38 -7.29 -15.22
CA GLY A 25 15.63 -7.33 -13.77
C GLY A 25 15.82 -8.77 -13.28
N PRO A 26 15.05 -9.26 -12.29
CA PRO A 26 15.16 -10.64 -11.80
C PRO A 26 14.96 -11.72 -12.88
N PHE A 27 14.26 -11.40 -13.96
CA PHE A 27 13.98 -12.33 -15.07
C PHE A 27 15.07 -12.35 -16.15
N THR A 28 16.23 -11.71 -15.87
CA THR A 28 17.34 -11.60 -16.81
C THR A 28 17.69 -12.93 -17.46
N ASP A 29 17.88 -13.98 -16.64
CA ASP A 29 18.29 -15.30 -17.12
C ASP A 29 17.20 -16.02 -17.90
N SER A 30 15.92 -15.77 -17.61
CA SER A 30 14.80 -16.31 -18.39
C SER A 30 14.86 -15.85 -19.84
N VAL A 31 15.21 -14.59 -20.08
CA VAL A 31 15.36 -14.04 -21.45
C VAL A 31 16.68 -14.48 -22.08
N ARG A 32 17.78 -14.54 -21.33
CA ARG A 32 19.05 -15.06 -21.86
C ARG A 32 18.92 -16.50 -22.35
N LYS A 33 18.15 -17.33 -21.64
CA LYS A 33 17.89 -18.72 -22.04
C LYS A 33 16.97 -18.88 -23.25
N MET A 34 16.23 -17.84 -23.63
CA MET A 34 15.52 -17.81 -24.91
C MET A 34 16.47 -17.64 -26.09
N ASP A 35 17.64 -17.04 -25.86
CA ASP A 35 18.69 -16.82 -26.86
C ASP A 35 19.65 -18.02 -26.93
N ASP A 36 20.13 -18.50 -25.78
CA ASP A 36 20.98 -19.69 -25.65
C ASP A 36 20.58 -20.49 -24.40
N GLN A 37 20.08 -21.71 -24.58
CA GLN A 37 19.58 -22.55 -23.49
C GLN A 37 20.69 -23.01 -22.52
N GLU A 38 21.94 -23.09 -22.99
CA GLU A 38 23.07 -23.59 -22.20
C GLU A 38 23.78 -22.46 -21.43
N VAL A 39 23.32 -21.21 -21.58
CA VAL A 39 23.96 -20.06 -20.95
C VAL A 39 23.85 -20.14 -19.41
N PRO A 40 24.97 -20.02 -18.67
CA PRO A 40 24.94 -20.03 -17.21
C PRO A 40 24.17 -18.85 -16.64
N ASN A 41 23.44 -19.08 -15.55
CA ASN A 41 22.75 -18.01 -14.82
C ASN A 41 23.76 -16.99 -14.27
N ILE A 42 23.42 -15.70 -14.35
CA ILE A 42 24.19 -14.61 -13.74
C ILE A 42 23.42 -13.91 -12.62
N CYS A 43 22.10 -14.09 -12.56
CA CYS A 43 21.24 -13.48 -11.55
C CYS A 43 21.14 -14.37 -10.31
N GLN A 44 21.38 -13.77 -9.14
CA GLN A 44 21.15 -14.34 -7.82
C GLN A 44 20.00 -13.56 -7.16
N PRO A 45 18.75 -13.98 -7.38
CA PRO A 45 17.57 -13.33 -6.81
C PRO A 45 17.57 -13.39 -5.27
N SER A 46 17.25 -12.25 -4.65
CA SER A 46 17.03 -12.17 -3.20
C SER A 46 15.74 -11.40 -2.89
N ALA A 47 14.88 -11.98 -2.06
CA ALA A 47 13.65 -11.34 -1.59
C ALA A 47 13.96 -10.34 -0.48
N GLY A 48 13.28 -9.20 -0.51
CA GLY A 48 13.30 -8.22 0.58
C GLY A 48 11.91 -7.71 0.89
N VAL A 49 11.55 -7.79 2.16
CA VAL A 49 10.26 -7.33 2.68
C VAL A 49 10.37 -5.93 3.29
N HIS A 50 9.33 -5.14 3.10
CA HIS A 50 9.07 -3.93 3.89
C HIS A 50 7.69 -4.02 4.53
N ILE A 51 7.53 -3.31 5.63
CA ILE A 51 6.23 -3.04 6.27
C ILE A 51 5.98 -1.53 6.31
N VAL A 52 4.71 -1.14 6.32
CA VAL A 52 4.28 0.22 6.62
C VAL A 52 3.46 0.23 7.89
N MET A 53 3.74 1.23 8.72
CA MET A 53 3.12 1.47 10.01
C MET A 53 2.66 2.94 10.11
N PRO A 54 1.82 3.29 11.08
CA PRO A 54 1.42 4.67 11.33
C PRO A 54 2.59 5.66 11.41
N GLY A 55 2.37 6.89 10.96
CA GLY A 55 3.39 7.94 10.93
C GLY A 55 4.02 8.27 12.27
N TYR A 56 3.30 8.08 13.39
CA TYR A 56 3.85 8.38 14.73
C TYR A 56 5.03 7.50 15.15
N TYR A 57 5.34 6.45 14.38
CA TYR A 57 6.50 5.61 14.59
C TYR A 57 7.81 6.29 14.17
N SER A 58 7.80 7.24 13.23
CA SER A 58 9.01 7.97 12.80
C SER A 58 8.79 9.49 12.81
N PRO A 59 9.83 10.31 13.08
CA PRO A 59 9.71 11.75 12.93
C PRO A 59 9.60 12.15 11.45
N ASP A 60 8.73 13.11 11.12
CA ASP A 60 8.44 13.54 9.73
C ASP A 60 9.69 13.91 8.90
N ASN A 61 10.75 14.39 9.53
CA ASN A 61 11.95 14.92 8.86
C ASN A 61 13.22 14.11 9.13
N MET A 62 13.11 12.91 9.70
CA MET A 62 14.28 12.11 10.09
C MET A 62 14.05 10.64 9.80
N GLY A 63 14.96 10.06 9.01
CA GLY A 63 15.07 8.61 8.83
C GLY A 63 16.14 8.01 9.72
N LEU A 64 15.92 6.78 10.19
CA LEU A 64 16.90 5.98 10.93
C LEU A 64 17.42 4.85 10.04
N LEU A 65 18.72 4.57 10.17
CA LEU A 65 19.41 3.45 9.54
C LEU A 65 20.17 2.71 10.63
N ASP A 66 19.82 1.44 10.80
CA ASP A 66 20.58 0.47 11.57
C ASP A 66 21.36 -0.44 10.61
N PRO A 67 22.70 -0.34 10.58
CA PRO A 67 23.53 -1.16 9.71
C PRO A 67 23.90 -2.52 10.32
N ALA A 68 23.51 -2.81 11.55
CA ALA A 68 23.91 -3.99 12.29
C ALA A 68 22.80 -4.48 13.22
N THR A 69 21.69 -4.94 12.62
CA THR A 69 20.59 -5.60 13.34
C THR A 69 21.08 -6.83 14.09
N SER A 70 20.20 -7.45 14.88
CA SER A 70 20.51 -8.66 15.67
C SER A 70 21.18 -9.81 14.90
N ASP A 71 20.99 -9.87 13.58
CA ASP A 71 21.57 -10.85 12.66
C ASP A 71 22.52 -10.27 11.59
N GLY A 72 22.89 -8.98 11.71
CA GLY A 72 23.81 -8.30 10.80
C GLY A 72 23.21 -7.78 9.50
N ARG A 73 21.87 -7.81 9.35
CA ARG A 73 21.16 -7.13 8.26
C ARG A 73 21.07 -5.62 8.49
N VAL A 74 20.55 -4.92 7.48
CA VAL A 74 20.35 -3.46 7.52
C VAL A 74 18.87 -3.16 7.54
N ILE A 75 18.42 -2.40 8.55
CA ILE A 75 17.06 -1.87 8.63
C ILE A 75 17.07 -0.35 8.52
N PHE A 76 16.22 0.14 7.62
CA PHE A 76 15.77 1.49 7.46
C PHE A 76 14.42 1.65 8.14
N PHE A 77 14.22 2.82 8.71
CA PHE A 77 12.98 3.22 9.34
C PHE A 77 12.75 4.69 9.00
N LEU A 78 11.89 4.93 8.00
CA LEU A 78 11.83 6.21 7.30
C LEU A 78 10.39 6.76 7.29
N PRO A 79 10.21 8.08 7.44
CA PRO A 79 8.93 8.71 7.14
C PRO A 79 8.65 8.59 5.64
N TRP A 80 7.44 8.16 5.28
CA TRP A 80 7.01 8.01 3.88
C TRP A 80 5.51 8.23 3.76
N GLU A 81 5.09 9.24 2.99
CA GLU A 81 3.67 9.56 2.72
C GLU A 81 2.81 9.67 4.02
N LYS A 82 3.32 10.36 5.04
CA LYS A 82 2.73 10.50 6.40
C LYS A 82 2.61 9.20 7.20
N MET A 83 3.22 8.13 6.70
CA MET A 83 3.37 6.85 7.36
C MET A 83 4.85 6.59 7.66
N THR A 84 5.14 5.44 8.26
CA THR A 84 6.51 4.98 8.50
C THR A 84 6.75 3.70 7.73
N ILE A 85 7.75 3.69 6.85
CA ILE A 85 8.22 2.47 6.17
C ILE A 85 9.40 1.88 6.92
N ALA A 86 9.35 0.58 7.18
CA ALA A 86 10.41 -0.16 7.86
C ALA A 86 10.84 -1.39 7.05
N GLY A 87 12.14 -1.65 6.98
CA GLY A 87 12.70 -2.78 6.25
C GLY A 87 14.21 -2.60 6.01
N THR A 88 14.95 -3.61 5.58
CA THR A 88 14.44 -4.75 4.83
C THR A 88 15.02 -6.07 5.28
N THR A 89 14.32 -7.14 4.92
CA THR A 89 14.93 -8.48 4.92
C THR A 89 15.73 -8.75 3.66
N ASP A 90 16.52 -9.81 3.69
CA ASP A 90 17.35 -10.26 2.58
C ASP A 90 17.48 -11.78 2.66
N SER A 91 16.76 -12.49 1.78
CA SER A 91 16.68 -13.96 1.78
C SER A 91 16.73 -14.48 0.34
N PRO A 92 17.58 -15.48 0.02
CA PRO A 92 17.58 -16.13 -1.29
C PRO A 92 16.17 -16.61 -1.69
N THR A 93 15.79 -16.42 -2.95
CA THR A 93 14.42 -16.73 -3.40
C THR A 93 14.40 -17.18 -4.86
N ASP A 94 13.34 -17.86 -5.27
CA ASP A 94 13.09 -18.11 -6.70
C ASP A 94 12.46 -16.88 -7.36
N VAL A 95 12.76 -16.67 -8.64
CA VAL A 95 12.19 -15.57 -9.40
C VAL A 95 10.69 -15.82 -9.63
N THR A 96 9.85 -14.87 -9.21
CA THR A 96 8.40 -14.89 -9.43
C THR A 96 7.90 -13.48 -9.73
N SER A 97 6.80 -13.40 -10.48
CA SER A 97 6.09 -12.14 -10.73
C SER A 97 5.23 -11.70 -9.54
N HIS A 98 5.04 -12.59 -8.56
CA HIS A 98 4.16 -12.41 -7.41
C HIS A 98 4.92 -12.70 -6.10
N PRO A 99 5.95 -11.91 -5.74
CA PRO A 99 6.65 -12.07 -4.49
C PRO A 99 5.71 -11.75 -3.31
N ILE A 100 5.70 -12.61 -2.30
CA ILE A 100 4.80 -12.53 -1.15
C ILE A 100 5.63 -12.32 0.12
N PRO A 101 5.29 -11.34 0.98
CA PRO A 101 5.96 -11.19 2.28
C PRO A 101 5.59 -12.35 3.21
N THR A 102 6.55 -12.81 4.01
CA THR A 102 6.30 -13.84 5.02
C THR A 102 6.05 -13.22 6.40
N GLU A 103 5.37 -13.97 7.27
CA GLU A 103 5.17 -13.53 8.65
C GLU A 103 6.45 -13.53 9.48
N GLU A 104 7.40 -14.39 9.15
CA GLU A 104 8.72 -14.39 9.77
C GLU A 104 9.45 -13.07 9.48
N ASP A 105 9.45 -12.63 8.21
CA ASP A 105 10.05 -11.35 7.81
C ASP A 105 9.38 -10.16 8.52
N ILE A 106 8.04 -10.17 8.61
CA ILE A 106 7.29 -9.08 9.23
C ILE A 106 7.58 -9.01 10.73
N ASN A 107 7.56 -10.14 11.43
CA ASN A 107 7.85 -10.19 12.86
C ASN A 107 9.31 -9.83 13.16
N PHE A 108 10.25 -10.20 12.27
CA PHE A 108 11.64 -9.76 12.37
C PHE A 108 11.75 -8.23 12.28
N ILE A 109 11.11 -7.59 11.30
CA ILE A 109 11.17 -6.13 11.18
C ILE A 109 10.55 -5.47 12.42
N LEU A 110 9.42 -5.98 12.91
CA LEU A 110 8.77 -5.46 14.12
C LEU A 110 9.66 -5.63 15.36
N SER A 111 10.37 -6.75 15.51
CA SER A 111 11.28 -6.97 16.65
C SER A 111 12.45 -5.99 16.62
N GLU A 112 13.03 -5.73 15.46
CA GLU A 112 14.14 -4.78 15.36
C GLU A 112 13.69 -3.34 15.60
N VAL A 113 12.52 -2.94 15.07
CA VAL A 113 11.96 -1.59 15.32
C VAL A 113 11.73 -1.33 16.81
N ARG A 114 11.30 -2.35 17.58
CA ARG A 114 11.08 -2.22 19.04
C ARG A 114 12.33 -1.78 19.81
N HIS A 115 13.52 -2.13 19.34
CA HIS A 115 14.76 -1.78 20.04
C HIS A 115 15.08 -0.28 20.00
N TYR A 116 14.45 0.47 19.09
CA TYR A 116 14.74 1.88 18.85
C TYR A 116 13.72 2.84 19.44
N LEU A 117 12.58 2.32 19.89
CA LEU A 117 11.48 3.12 20.41
C LEU A 117 11.54 3.21 21.93
N SER A 118 10.96 4.26 22.47
CA SER A 118 10.85 4.44 23.91
C SER A 118 9.94 3.35 24.51
N ALA A 119 10.19 2.98 25.77
CA ALA A 119 9.51 1.87 26.45
C ALA A 119 7.98 2.06 26.61
N ASP A 120 7.48 3.29 26.45
CA ASP A 120 6.06 3.65 26.46
C ASP A 120 5.38 3.50 25.08
N VAL A 121 6.15 3.23 24.01
CA VAL A 121 5.64 2.96 22.66
C VAL A 121 5.61 1.45 22.42
N GLU A 122 4.39 0.89 22.37
CA GLU A 122 4.19 -0.53 22.12
C GLU A 122 4.05 -0.80 20.61
N VAL A 123 5.01 -1.51 20.02
CA VAL A 123 4.96 -1.92 18.61
C VAL A 123 4.14 -3.19 18.45
N ARG A 124 2.97 -3.09 17.81
CA ARG A 124 2.04 -4.20 17.62
C ARG A 124 2.03 -4.66 16.17
N ARG A 125 1.81 -5.96 15.97
CA ARG A 125 1.58 -6.51 14.62
C ARG A 125 0.33 -5.92 13.95
N GLY A 126 -0.68 -5.52 14.73
CA GLY A 126 -1.88 -4.84 14.24
C GLY A 126 -1.62 -3.46 13.62
N ASP A 127 -0.49 -2.83 13.95
CA ASP A 127 -0.12 -1.52 13.42
C ASP A 127 0.49 -1.61 12.01
N VAL A 128 0.73 -2.82 11.49
CA VAL A 128 1.19 -2.99 10.11
C VAL A 128 0.02 -2.78 9.16
N LEU A 129 0.06 -1.65 8.45
CA LEU A 129 -0.95 -1.20 7.49
C LEU A 129 -0.80 -1.87 6.12
N ALA A 130 0.43 -2.22 5.74
CA ALA A 130 0.75 -2.96 4.52
C ALA A 130 2.10 -3.68 4.70
N ALA A 131 2.29 -4.79 4.01
CA ALA A 131 3.59 -5.45 3.91
C ALA A 131 3.77 -5.98 2.50
N TRP A 132 4.95 -5.85 1.92
CA TRP A 132 5.19 -6.31 0.55
C TRP A 132 6.61 -6.78 0.37
N SER A 133 6.80 -7.64 -0.64
CA SER A 133 8.10 -8.21 -0.99
C SER A 133 8.51 -7.75 -2.38
N GLY A 134 9.80 -7.56 -2.58
CA GLY A 134 10.41 -7.31 -3.89
C GLY A 134 11.63 -8.21 -4.09
N ILE A 135 11.92 -8.56 -5.33
CA ILE A 135 13.09 -9.38 -5.67
C ILE A 135 14.22 -8.48 -6.20
N ARG A 136 15.36 -8.54 -5.53
CA ARG A 136 16.60 -7.87 -5.94
C ARG A 136 17.32 -8.75 -6.96
N PRO A 137 17.64 -8.23 -8.16
CA PRO A 137 18.42 -8.97 -9.15
C PRO A 137 19.91 -8.81 -8.87
N LEU A 138 20.44 -9.45 -7.81
CA LEU A 138 21.88 -9.43 -7.56
C LEU A 138 22.59 -10.18 -8.69
N VAL A 139 23.82 -9.79 -9.03
CA VAL A 139 24.52 -10.40 -10.16
C VAL A 139 25.93 -10.85 -9.79
N THR A 140 26.31 -11.99 -10.35
CA THR A 140 27.71 -12.42 -10.43
C THR A 140 28.27 -12.09 -11.79
N ASP A 141 29.47 -11.52 -11.82
CA ASP A 141 30.17 -11.26 -13.08
C ASP A 141 30.65 -12.59 -13.68
N PRO A 142 30.14 -13.03 -14.85
CA PRO A 142 30.56 -14.28 -15.48
C PRO A 142 32.02 -14.27 -15.94
N ASN A 143 32.65 -13.09 -16.06
CA ASN A 143 34.05 -12.94 -16.46
C ASN A 143 35.02 -12.84 -15.26
N SER A 144 34.49 -12.75 -14.03
CA SER A 144 35.31 -12.74 -12.83
C SER A 144 35.71 -14.16 -12.43
N LYS A 145 37.00 -14.37 -12.13
CA LYS A 145 37.50 -15.64 -11.56
C LYS A 145 37.02 -15.85 -10.11
N ASP A 146 36.46 -14.82 -9.49
CA ASP A 146 36.07 -14.81 -8.07
C ASP A 146 34.54 -14.82 -7.96
N THR A 147 33.98 -16.03 -8.09
CA THR A 147 32.53 -16.30 -8.11
C THR A 147 31.81 -16.01 -6.79
N GLN A 148 32.54 -15.72 -5.72
CA GLN A 148 31.99 -15.38 -4.40
C GLN A 148 31.69 -13.90 -4.20
N SER A 149 32.18 -13.01 -5.08
CA SER A 149 31.90 -11.59 -4.99
C SER A 149 30.60 -11.25 -5.74
N ILE A 150 29.46 -11.35 -5.04
CA ILE A 150 28.20 -10.80 -5.54
C ILE A 150 28.42 -9.30 -5.76
N SER A 151 28.47 -8.87 -7.02
CA SER A 151 28.72 -7.48 -7.36
C SER A 151 27.42 -6.69 -7.16
N ARG A 152 27.46 -5.65 -6.34
CA ARG A 152 26.35 -4.69 -6.20
C ARG A 152 26.28 -3.67 -7.36
N ASN A 153 27.15 -3.82 -8.36
CA ASN A 153 27.14 -3.00 -9.57
C ASN A 153 26.30 -3.65 -10.67
N HIS A 154 26.00 -2.91 -11.73
CA HIS A 154 25.42 -3.49 -12.94
C HIS A 154 26.50 -4.11 -13.82
N ILE A 155 26.08 -5.05 -14.66
CA ILE A 155 26.87 -5.64 -15.73
C ILE A 155 26.16 -5.44 -17.05
N VAL A 156 26.93 -5.27 -18.12
CA VAL A 156 26.45 -5.29 -19.50
C VAL A 156 27.18 -6.42 -20.22
N SER A 157 26.42 -7.38 -20.76
CA SER A 157 26.95 -8.50 -21.53
C SER A 157 26.29 -8.58 -22.90
N ILE A 158 27.01 -9.15 -23.87
CA ILE A 158 26.55 -9.32 -25.25
C ILE A 158 26.72 -10.80 -25.58
N SER A 159 25.66 -11.45 -26.06
CA SER A 159 25.73 -12.85 -26.52
C SER A 159 26.26 -12.95 -27.96
N ASP A 160 26.58 -14.15 -28.40
CA ASP A 160 27.03 -14.43 -29.76
C ASP A 160 25.97 -14.09 -30.83
N SER A 161 24.68 -14.05 -30.46
CA SER A 161 23.60 -13.62 -31.35
C SER A 161 23.44 -12.09 -31.44
N GLY A 162 24.19 -11.35 -30.61
CA GLY A 162 24.11 -9.91 -30.47
C GLY A 162 23.04 -9.43 -29.48
N LEU A 163 22.49 -10.30 -28.62
CA LEU A 163 21.59 -9.88 -27.53
C LEU A 163 22.38 -9.10 -26.48
N VAL A 164 22.03 -7.82 -26.29
CA VAL A 164 22.60 -6.98 -25.23
C VAL A 164 21.82 -7.21 -23.95
N THR A 165 22.47 -7.59 -22.86
CA THR A 165 21.83 -7.76 -21.55
C THR A 165 22.40 -6.78 -20.55
N ILE A 166 21.52 -6.07 -19.83
CA ILE A 166 21.89 -5.32 -18.63
C ILE A 166 21.26 -5.95 -17.40
N ALA A 167 22.08 -6.28 -16.42
CA ALA A 167 21.67 -6.98 -15.22
C ALA A 167 22.29 -6.34 -13.96
N GLY A 168 21.63 -6.49 -12.82
CA GLY A 168 22.09 -5.90 -11.56
C GLY A 168 21.89 -4.39 -11.47
N GLY A 169 22.74 -3.74 -10.68
CA GLY A 169 22.69 -2.30 -10.44
C GLY A 169 21.63 -1.88 -9.41
N LYS A 170 21.42 -0.56 -9.33
CA LYS A 170 20.50 0.07 -8.37
C LYS A 170 19.62 1.08 -9.06
N TRP A 171 18.47 1.34 -8.46
CA TRP A 171 17.59 2.43 -8.90
C TRP A 171 18.35 3.76 -8.98
N THR A 172 19.20 4.08 -7.99
CA THR A 172 19.97 5.35 -7.98
C THR A 172 20.94 5.52 -9.15
N THR A 173 21.35 4.42 -9.80
CA THR A 173 22.30 4.43 -10.91
C THR A 173 21.65 4.20 -12.27
N TYR A 174 20.31 4.14 -12.35
CA TYR A 174 19.58 3.72 -13.56
C TYR A 174 19.96 4.49 -14.82
N ARG A 175 20.21 5.81 -14.72
CA ARG A 175 20.57 6.65 -15.87
C ARG A 175 21.95 6.31 -16.42
N ALA A 176 22.91 6.03 -15.54
CA ALA A 176 24.25 5.60 -15.94
C ALA A 176 24.20 4.20 -16.56
N MET A 177 23.47 3.28 -15.91
CA MET A 177 23.18 1.94 -16.43
C MET A 177 22.59 1.98 -17.85
N ALA A 178 21.57 2.81 -18.07
CA ALA A 178 20.93 2.97 -19.36
C ALA A 178 21.90 3.50 -20.42
N ARG A 179 22.79 4.44 -20.05
CA ARG A 179 23.83 4.93 -20.96
C ARG A 179 24.76 3.79 -21.38
N ASP A 180 25.28 3.02 -20.43
CA ASP A 180 26.24 1.94 -20.72
C ASP A 180 25.62 0.86 -21.61
N ALA A 181 24.36 0.48 -21.36
CA ALA A 181 23.63 -0.46 -22.21
C ALA A 181 23.42 0.06 -23.65
N ILE A 182 23.08 1.34 -23.80
CA ILE A 182 22.88 1.96 -25.11
C ILE A 182 24.21 2.11 -25.86
N ASP A 183 25.28 2.51 -25.18
CA ASP A 183 26.62 2.64 -25.76
C ASP A 183 27.12 1.26 -26.27
N ALA A 184 26.92 0.20 -25.49
CA ALA A 184 27.20 -1.18 -25.90
C ALA A 184 26.37 -1.62 -27.13
N ALA A 185 25.06 -1.34 -27.12
CA ALA A 185 24.18 -1.64 -28.25
C ALA A 185 24.57 -0.89 -29.54
N ILE A 186 25.00 0.38 -29.43
CA ILE A 186 25.47 1.17 -30.57
C ILE A 186 26.73 0.56 -31.16
N GLN A 187 27.68 0.18 -30.31
CA GLN A 187 28.96 -0.40 -30.72
C GLN A 187 28.76 -1.75 -31.42
N GLU A 188 28.01 -2.66 -30.79
CA GLU A 188 27.78 -4.02 -31.29
C GLU A 188 27.07 -4.01 -32.64
N HIS A 189 25.96 -3.27 -32.72
CA HIS A 189 25.10 -3.25 -33.90
C HIS A 189 25.48 -2.16 -34.91
N LYS A 190 26.63 -1.51 -34.71
CA LYS A 190 27.16 -0.43 -35.57
C LYS A 190 26.11 0.65 -35.89
N LEU A 191 25.32 1.01 -34.87
CA LEU A 191 24.25 2.00 -35.01
C LEU A 191 24.83 3.41 -35.13
N LYS A 192 24.10 4.31 -35.80
CA LYS A 192 24.48 5.73 -35.86
C LYS A 192 23.70 6.50 -34.80
N ALA A 193 24.40 7.06 -33.82
CA ALA A 193 23.83 7.89 -32.76
C ALA A 193 24.81 9.01 -32.36
N GLY A 194 24.29 10.09 -31.77
CA GLY A 194 25.10 11.15 -31.16
C GLY A 194 25.43 10.87 -29.70
N SER A 195 26.11 11.81 -29.03
CA SER A 195 26.38 11.72 -27.59
C SER A 195 25.09 11.69 -26.76
N SER A 196 25.11 10.99 -25.63
CA SER A 196 23.97 10.96 -24.69
C SER A 196 23.57 12.38 -24.25
N ARG A 197 22.27 12.67 -24.31
CA ARG A 197 21.66 13.94 -23.90
C ARG A 197 20.86 13.83 -22.59
N THR A 198 21.09 12.76 -21.83
CA THR A 198 20.30 12.44 -20.63
C THR A 198 20.63 13.31 -19.43
N ILE A 199 21.81 13.92 -19.39
CA ILE A 199 22.18 14.87 -18.32
C ILE A 199 21.41 16.18 -18.55
N GLY A 200 20.66 16.60 -17.55
CA GLY A 200 19.83 17.80 -17.61
C GLY A 200 18.49 17.63 -18.35
N LEU A 201 18.20 16.42 -18.87
CA LEU A 201 16.89 16.13 -19.44
C LEU A 201 15.87 15.97 -18.30
N GLN A 202 14.89 16.87 -18.24
CA GLN A 202 13.78 16.80 -17.29
C GLN A 202 12.82 15.68 -17.71
N LEU A 203 12.34 14.92 -16.71
CA LEU A 203 11.26 13.97 -16.91
C LEU A 203 9.92 14.70 -16.96
N GLU A 204 8.89 14.04 -17.50
CA GLU A 204 7.53 14.57 -17.52
C GLU A 204 7.06 14.93 -16.10
N GLY A 205 6.42 16.09 -15.96
CA GLY A 205 6.05 16.65 -14.65
C GLY A 205 7.04 17.67 -14.07
N ALA A 206 8.29 17.70 -14.55
CA ALA A 206 9.36 18.44 -13.86
C ALA A 206 9.63 19.87 -14.38
N GLU A 207 8.97 20.33 -15.45
CA GLU A 207 9.34 21.58 -16.13
C GLU A 207 8.93 22.83 -15.33
N GLU A 208 7.67 22.89 -14.88
CA GLU A 208 7.14 24.03 -14.11
C GLU A 208 6.91 23.73 -12.62
N TRP A 209 7.56 22.69 -12.08
CA TRP A 209 7.40 22.33 -10.69
C TRP A 209 8.01 23.37 -9.73
N SER A 210 7.31 23.64 -8.63
CA SER A 210 7.85 24.38 -7.48
C SER A 210 7.23 23.88 -6.17
N PRO A 211 7.90 24.06 -5.02
CA PRO A 211 7.34 23.71 -3.71
C PRO A 211 6.01 24.39 -3.39
N THR A 212 5.71 25.53 -4.04
CA THR A 212 4.49 26.32 -3.86
C THR A 212 3.42 26.04 -4.92
N LEU A 213 3.65 25.12 -5.87
CA LEU A 213 2.71 24.82 -6.95
C LEU A 213 1.32 24.44 -6.43
N TYR A 214 1.26 23.73 -5.30
CA TYR A 214 0.01 23.34 -4.66
C TYR A 214 -0.91 24.55 -4.32
N ILE A 215 -0.35 25.72 -4.03
CA ILE A 215 -1.14 26.92 -3.72
C ILE A 215 -2.02 27.31 -4.91
N ARG A 216 -1.49 27.20 -6.12
CA ARG A 216 -2.26 27.46 -7.34
C ARG A 216 -3.35 26.42 -7.55
N LEU A 217 -3.09 25.14 -7.26
CA LEU A 217 -4.12 24.10 -7.31
C LEU A 217 -5.28 24.39 -6.33
N VAL A 218 -4.97 24.90 -5.13
CA VAL A 218 -5.99 25.33 -4.16
C VAL A 218 -6.75 26.57 -4.66
N GLN A 219 -6.04 27.60 -5.12
CA GLN A 219 -6.63 28.89 -5.51
C GLN A 219 -7.43 28.81 -6.82
N ASP A 220 -6.90 28.14 -7.83
CA ASP A 220 -7.46 28.12 -9.18
C ASP A 220 -8.60 27.09 -9.31
N TYR A 221 -8.55 25.99 -8.54
CA TYR A 221 -9.51 24.87 -8.65
C TYR A 221 -10.37 24.66 -7.40
N GLY A 222 -9.98 25.17 -6.25
CA GLY A 222 -10.69 24.91 -4.98
C GLY A 222 -10.46 23.50 -4.45
N LEU A 223 -9.27 22.93 -4.70
CA LEU A 223 -8.82 21.66 -4.11
C LEU A 223 -8.48 21.84 -2.63
N GLU A 224 -8.66 20.78 -1.85
CA GLU A 224 -8.16 20.73 -0.48
C GLU A 224 -6.63 20.80 -0.45
N SER A 225 -6.05 21.47 0.55
CA SER A 225 -4.60 21.69 0.64
C SER A 225 -3.79 20.38 0.60
N GLU A 226 -4.26 19.34 1.29
CA GLU A 226 -3.57 18.05 1.34
C GLU A 226 -3.56 17.37 -0.04
N VAL A 227 -4.72 17.34 -0.71
CA VAL A 227 -4.86 16.81 -2.08
C VAL A 227 -3.97 17.61 -3.05
N ALA A 228 -3.98 18.93 -2.96
CA ALA A 228 -3.16 19.79 -3.80
C ALA A 228 -1.65 19.52 -3.61
N GLN A 229 -1.19 19.32 -2.37
CA GLN A 229 0.20 18.99 -2.07
C GLN A 229 0.59 17.62 -2.63
N HIS A 230 -0.29 16.62 -2.46
CA HIS A 230 -0.13 15.29 -3.05
C HIS A 230 0.01 15.38 -4.58
N LEU A 231 -0.93 16.03 -5.27
CA LEU A 231 -0.91 16.13 -6.72
C LEU A 231 0.35 16.85 -7.22
N ALA A 232 0.74 17.96 -6.58
CA ALA A 232 1.94 18.70 -6.93
C ALA A 232 3.22 17.89 -6.73
N SER A 233 3.27 17.02 -5.71
CA SER A 233 4.45 16.19 -5.41
C SER A 233 4.55 14.97 -6.32
N THR A 234 3.40 14.43 -6.75
CA THR A 234 3.32 13.21 -7.57
C THR A 234 3.42 13.49 -9.06
N TYR A 235 2.64 14.46 -9.55
CA TYR A 235 2.49 14.75 -10.98
C TYR A 235 3.27 15.98 -11.43
N GLY A 236 3.80 16.76 -10.49
CA GLY A 236 4.50 17.99 -10.80
C GLY A 236 3.63 18.99 -11.55
N ASP A 237 4.11 19.53 -12.66
CA ASP A 237 3.32 20.43 -13.53
C ASP A 237 2.09 19.76 -14.16
N LYS A 238 2.04 18.42 -14.25
CA LYS A 238 0.88 17.67 -14.71
C LYS A 238 -0.26 17.63 -13.70
N ALA A 239 -0.04 18.08 -12.46
CA ALA A 239 -1.10 18.19 -11.46
C ALA A 239 -2.27 19.07 -11.92
N PHE A 240 -2.02 20.08 -12.75
CA PHE A 240 -3.08 20.92 -13.33
C PHE A 240 -3.96 20.14 -14.31
N GLU A 241 -3.40 19.16 -15.03
CA GLU A 241 -4.18 18.30 -15.92
C GLU A 241 -5.10 17.37 -15.12
N VAL A 242 -4.62 16.84 -13.99
CA VAL A 242 -5.43 16.06 -13.04
C VAL A 242 -6.54 16.93 -12.43
N ALA A 243 -6.21 18.14 -11.98
CA ALA A 243 -7.17 19.07 -11.38
C ALA A 243 -8.29 19.49 -12.36
N LYS A 244 -7.98 19.64 -13.65
CA LYS A 244 -9.00 19.92 -14.70
C LYS A 244 -10.01 18.79 -14.88
N ILE A 245 -9.63 17.55 -14.57
CA ILE A 245 -10.51 16.37 -14.66
C ILE A 245 -11.37 16.25 -13.38
N ALA A 246 -10.94 16.85 -12.28
CA ALA A 246 -11.59 16.69 -10.98
C ALA A 246 -13.03 17.21 -10.97
N GLN A 247 -13.95 16.34 -10.53
CA GLN A 247 -15.35 16.67 -10.42
C GLN A 247 -15.65 17.49 -9.15
N VAL A 248 -16.70 18.30 -9.22
CA VAL A 248 -17.26 19.01 -8.06
C VAL A 248 -17.72 18.04 -6.98
N THR A 249 -17.43 18.34 -5.72
CA THR A 249 -17.77 17.47 -4.58
C THR A 249 -19.21 17.66 -4.11
N GLY A 250 -19.83 18.80 -4.42
CA GLY A 250 -21.11 19.23 -3.85
C GLY A 250 -21.01 19.82 -2.44
N LYS A 251 -19.79 19.94 -1.88
CA LYS A 251 -19.52 20.59 -0.59
C LYS A 251 -19.18 22.07 -0.80
N ARG A 252 -19.30 22.88 0.27
CA ARG A 252 -18.78 24.26 0.28
C ARG A 252 -17.26 24.29 0.13
N TRP A 253 -16.60 23.30 0.73
CA TRP A 253 -15.16 23.05 0.64
C TRP A 253 -14.88 21.56 0.90
N PRO A 254 -13.91 20.94 0.21
CA PRO A 254 -13.28 21.42 -1.03
C PRO A 254 -14.30 21.49 -2.18
N ILE A 255 -14.09 22.37 -3.15
CA ILE A 255 -15.03 22.60 -4.28
C ILE A 255 -14.97 21.42 -5.25
N VAL A 256 -13.76 20.99 -5.60
CA VAL A 256 -13.49 19.85 -6.50
C VAL A 256 -12.58 18.83 -5.83
N GLY A 257 -12.49 17.64 -6.40
CA GLY A 257 -11.62 16.57 -5.91
C GLY A 257 -12.33 15.64 -4.92
N LYS A 258 -13.16 14.76 -5.46
CA LYS A 258 -13.75 13.65 -4.68
C LYS A 258 -12.65 12.65 -4.34
N ARG A 259 -12.36 12.47 -3.06
CA ARG A 259 -11.42 11.46 -2.58
C ARG A 259 -11.94 10.05 -2.89
N LEU A 260 -11.03 9.12 -3.18
CA LEU A 260 -11.31 7.69 -3.35
C LEU A 260 -11.62 7.02 -2.00
N VAL A 261 -10.96 7.48 -0.95
CA VAL A 261 -11.09 7.03 0.44
C VAL A 261 -10.78 8.23 1.35
N SER A 262 -11.47 8.39 2.49
CA SER A 262 -11.48 9.63 3.27
C SER A 262 -10.11 10.05 3.78
N GLU A 263 -9.32 9.09 4.24
CA GLU A 263 -8.10 9.28 5.03
C GLU A 263 -6.89 9.62 4.14
N PHE A 264 -6.97 9.39 2.83
CA PHE A 264 -5.87 9.57 1.90
C PHE A 264 -6.17 10.65 0.85
N PRO A 265 -5.14 11.39 0.37
CA PRO A 265 -5.32 12.51 -0.55
C PRO A 265 -5.58 12.09 -2.00
N TYR A 266 -5.90 10.82 -2.26
CA TYR A 266 -6.11 10.30 -3.60
C TYR A 266 -7.53 10.61 -4.09
N ILE A 267 -7.66 11.16 -5.30
CA ILE A 267 -8.96 11.57 -5.87
C ILE A 267 -9.34 10.74 -7.09
N GLU A 268 -10.65 10.68 -7.37
CA GLU A 268 -11.21 9.98 -8.54
C GLU A 268 -10.58 10.43 -9.87
N ALA A 269 -10.17 11.70 -9.96
CA ALA A 269 -9.54 12.26 -11.15
C ALA A 269 -8.20 11.59 -11.49
N GLU A 270 -7.46 11.13 -10.49
CA GLU A 270 -6.21 10.40 -10.69
C GLU A 270 -6.44 9.04 -11.36
N VAL A 271 -7.61 8.42 -11.17
CA VAL A 271 -7.96 7.17 -11.85
C VAL A 271 -8.12 7.41 -13.34
N VAL A 272 -8.82 8.47 -13.72
CA VAL A 272 -8.99 8.86 -15.12
C VAL A 272 -7.64 9.24 -15.74
N TYR A 273 -6.82 10.01 -15.02
CA TYR A 273 -5.49 10.40 -15.48
C TYR A 273 -4.55 9.19 -15.60
N GLY A 274 -4.57 8.28 -14.62
CA GLY A 274 -3.75 7.07 -14.62
C GLY A 274 -4.03 6.14 -15.80
N VAL A 275 -5.28 6.09 -16.29
CA VAL A 275 -5.62 5.39 -17.55
C VAL A 275 -4.92 6.00 -18.76
N LYS A 276 -4.78 7.34 -18.80
CA LYS A 276 -3.98 8.03 -19.84
C LYS A 276 -2.50 7.68 -19.71
N GLU A 277 -2.01 7.50 -18.49
CA GLU A 277 -0.68 6.99 -18.18
C GLU A 277 -0.56 5.46 -18.27
N TYR A 278 -1.37 4.82 -19.12
CA TYR A 278 -1.31 3.38 -19.42
C TYR A 278 -1.62 2.43 -18.25
N ALA A 279 -2.33 2.88 -17.19
CA ALA A 279 -2.93 1.94 -16.25
C ALA A 279 -4.03 1.13 -16.95
N ARG A 280 -3.88 -0.20 -16.99
CA ARG A 280 -4.80 -1.12 -17.69
C ARG A 280 -5.45 -2.15 -16.78
N THR A 281 -5.04 -2.21 -15.52
CA THR A 281 -5.59 -3.10 -14.49
C THR A 281 -5.89 -2.32 -13.22
N ALA A 282 -6.80 -2.82 -12.39
CA ALA A 282 -7.07 -2.20 -11.09
C ALA A 282 -5.80 -2.13 -10.21
N VAL A 283 -4.94 -3.16 -10.30
CA VAL A 283 -3.65 -3.21 -9.60
C VAL A 283 -2.70 -2.09 -10.05
N ASP A 284 -2.67 -1.72 -11.34
CA ASP A 284 -1.87 -0.58 -11.82
C ASP A 284 -2.23 0.70 -11.06
N MET A 285 -3.53 0.92 -10.81
CA MET A 285 -3.99 2.10 -10.11
C MET A 285 -3.61 2.07 -8.62
N ILE A 286 -4.06 1.06 -7.89
CA ILE A 286 -3.88 1.02 -6.42
C ILE A 286 -2.42 0.88 -5.98
N SER A 287 -1.55 0.29 -6.81
CA SER A 287 -0.15 0.04 -6.44
C SER A 287 0.83 1.01 -7.11
N ARG A 288 0.70 1.29 -8.41
CA ARG A 288 1.73 2.00 -9.17
C ARG A 288 1.42 3.47 -9.42
N ARG A 289 0.14 3.86 -9.54
CA ARG A 289 -0.27 5.26 -9.76
C ARG A 289 -0.52 6.00 -8.45
N THR A 290 -1.32 5.43 -7.54
CA THR A 290 -1.59 6.06 -6.23
C THR A 290 -0.69 5.56 -5.11
N ARG A 291 -0.17 4.33 -5.20
CA ARG A 291 0.60 3.63 -4.15
C ARG A 291 -0.20 3.29 -2.89
N LEU A 292 -1.52 3.49 -2.90
CA LEU A 292 -2.39 3.25 -1.74
C LEU A 292 -2.23 1.83 -1.17
N ALA A 293 -2.08 0.82 -2.03
CA ALA A 293 -1.86 -0.57 -1.60
C ALA A 293 -0.57 -0.80 -0.79
N PHE A 294 0.46 0.04 -1.02
CA PHE A 294 1.71 -0.01 -0.27
C PHE A 294 1.63 0.79 1.04
N LEU A 295 0.67 1.71 1.18
CA LEU A 295 0.51 2.52 2.39
C LEU A 295 -0.48 1.89 3.37
N ASN A 296 -1.61 1.42 2.85
CA ASN A 296 -2.67 0.83 3.65
C ASN A 296 -3.53 -0.11 2.79
N VAL A 297 -3.43 -1.40 3.09
CA VAL A 297 -4.07 -2.46 2.32
C VAL A 297 -5.61 -2.42 2.42
N GLN A 298 -6.16 -1.95 3.54
CA GLN A 298 -7.61 -1.85 3.77
C GLN A 298 -8.20 -0.64 3.06
N ALA A 299 -7.55 0.52 3.17
CA ALA A 299 -7.96 1.70 2.42
C ALA A 299 -7.88 1.45 0.90
N ALA A 300 -6.90 0.67 0.44
CA ALA A 300 -6.85 0.21 -0.95
C ALA A 300 -8.05 -0.67 -1.31
N GLU A 301 -8.43 -1.63 -0.46
CA GLU A 301 -9.61 -2.47 -0.68
C GLU A 301 -10.91 -1.66 -0.72
N GLU A 302 -11.06 -0.67 0.17
CA GLU A 302 -12.23 0.21 0.19
C GLU A 302 -12.35 1.06 -1.09
N ALA A 303 -11.22 1.56 -1.60
CA ALA A 303 -11.18 2.34 -2.82
C ALA A 303 -11.46 1.51 -4.10
N LEU A 304 -11.23 0.19 -4.07
CA LEU A 304 -11.25 -0.67 -5.26
C LEU A 304 -12.58 -0.62 -6.05
N PRO A 305 -13.77 -0.77 -5.44
CA PRO A 305 -15.03 -0.74 -6.19
C PRO A 305 -15.20 0.56 -6.99
N ARG A 306 -14.79 1.69 -6.41
CA ARG A 306 -14.88 2.98 -7.08
C ARG A 306 -13.86 3.11 -8.21
N ILE A 307 -12.62 2.68 -7.98
CA ILE A 307 -11.56 2.64 -9.01
C ILE A 307 -12.00 1.78 -10.20
N VAL A 308 -12.52 0.57 -9.95
CA VAL A 308 -12.98 -0.35 -11.00
C VAL A 308 -14.17 0.22 -11.78
N ASP A 309 -15.10 0.92 -11.13
CA ASP A 309 -16.19 1.60 -11.83
C ASP A 309 -15.69 2.70 -12.78
N ILE A 310 -14.74 3.53 -12.32
CA ILE A 310 -14.16 4.60 -13.14
C ILE A 310 -13.33 4.01 -14.29
N MET A 311 -12.40 3.10 -13.99
CA MET A 311 -11.59 2.43 -15.03
C MET A 311 -12.46 1.69 -16.02
N GLY A 312 -13.52 1.03 -15.56
CA GLY A 312 -14.42 0.30 -16.44
C GLY A 312 -15.18 1.20 -17.41
N LYS A 313 -15.45 2.46 -17.04
CA LYS A 313 -15.99 3.48 -17.95
C LYS A 313 -14.93 3.95 -18.95
N GLU A 314 -13.75 4.31 -18.48
CA GLU A 314 -12.66 4.84 -19.32
C GLU A 314 -12.12 3.79 -20.32
N LEU A 315 -12.12 2.51 -19.93
CA LEU A 315 -11.58 1.40 -20.72
C LEU A 315 -12.67 0.55 -21.40
N ASN A 316 -13.94 0.94 -21.26
CA ASN A 316 -15.10 0.20 -21.79
C ASN A 316 -15.14 -1.28 -21.35
N TRP A 317 -14.90 -1.55 -20.06
CA TRP A 317 -14.98 -2.90 -19.52
C TRP A 317 -16.43 -3.39 -19.42
N SER A 318 -16.63 -4.66 -19.74
CA SER A 318 -17.87 -5.37 -19.40
C SER A 318 -18.01 -5.54 -17.89
N GLU A 319 -19.24 -5.79 -17.42
CA GLU A 319 -19.48 -6.10 -16.00
C GLU A 319 -18.70 -7.35 -15.54
N GLN A 320 -18.52 -8.32 -16.43
CA GLN A 320 -17.67 -9.48 -16.16
C GLN A 320 -16.20 -9.06 -15.95
N LYS A 321 -15.65 -8.21 -16.83
CA LYS A 321 -14.27 -7.75 -16.70
C LYS A 321 -14.07 -6.91 -15.43
N LYS A 322 -15.03 -6.04 -15.08
CA LYS A 322 -15.01 -5.31 -13.79
C LYS A 322 -14.92 -6.27 -12.61
N LYS A 323 -15.71 -7.35 -12.61
CA LYS A 323 -15.67 -8.38 -11.56
C LYS A 323 -14.31 -9.09 -11.52
N GLU A 324 -13.77 -9.48 -12.67
CA GLU A 324 -12.45 -10.12 -12.77
C GLU A 324 -11.33 -9.22 -12.23
N GLU A 325 -11.35 -7.93 -12.57
CA GLU A 325 -10.37 -6.94 -12.08
C GLU A 325 -10.49 -6.72 -10.57
N LEU A 326 -11.71 -6.65 -10.05
CA LEU A 326 -11.95 -6.51 -8.61
C LEU A 326 -11.42 -7.73 -7.84
N GLU A 327 -11.75 -8.95 -8.28
CA GLU A 327 -11.28 -10.19 -7.65
C GLU A 327 -9.76 -10.36 -7.77
N GLY A 328 -9.18 -10.01 -8.93
CA GLY A 328 -7.74 -10.03 -9.14
C GLY A 328 -7.01 -9.06 -8.21
N ALA A 329 -7.50 -7.83 -8.09
CA ALA A 329 -6.92 -6.83 -7.20
C ALA A 329 -7.08 -7.21 -5.72
N LYS A 330 -8.21 -7.81 -5.32
CA LYS A 330 -8.38 -8.35 -3.97
C LYS A 330 -7.39 -9.46 -3.65
N LYS A 331 -7.13 -10.38 -4.59
CA LYS A 331 -6.08 -11.40 -4.42
C LYS A 331 -4.69 -10.80 -4.28
N PHE A 332 -4.38 -9.78 -5.08
CA PHE A 332 -3.12 -9.03 -4.97
C PHE A 332 -2.97 -8.39 -3.57
N LEU A 333 -4.01 -7.70 -3.08
CA LEU A 333 -4.01 -7.16 -1.71
C LEU A 333 -3.86 -8.28 -0.67
N TYR A 334 -4.58 -9.39 -0.88
CA TYR A 334 -4.58 -10.55 0.02
C TYR A 334 -3.21 -11.17 0.22
N TYR A 335 -2.55 -11.51 -0.89
CA TYR A 335 -1.30 -12.28 -0.86
C TYR A 335 -0.07 -11.38 -0.92
N GLU A 336 -0.03 -10.38 -1.80
CA GLU A 336 1.21 -9.64 -2.12
C GLU A 336 1.40 -8.39 -1.26
N MET A 337 0.31 -7.84 -0.68
CA MET A 337 0.34 -6.64 0.18
C MET A 337 0.09 -6.93 1.67
N GLY A 338 0.14 -8.21 2.07
CA GLY A 338 0.18 -8.63 3.48
C GLY A 338 -1.17 -8.66 4.20
N TYR A 339 -2.31 -8.58 3.51
CA TYR A 339 -3.64 -8.62 4.13
C TYR A 339 -3.96 -9.99 4.75
N LYS A 340 -3.66 -11.10 4.05
CA LYS A 340 -3.89 -12.48 4.54
C LYS A 340 -3.34 -12.68 5.94
N VAL A 341 -2.10 -12.25 6.05
CA VAL A 341 -1.30 -12.38 7.23
C VAL A 341 -1.92 -11.61 8.41
N LYS A 342 -2.51 -10.44 8.14
CA LYS A 342 -3.28 -9.67 9.12
C LYS A 342 -4.59 -10.40 9.47
N SER A 343 -5.31 -10.94 8.49
CA SER A 343 -6.59 -11.66 8.71
C SER A 343 -6.44 -12.98 9.45
N ASP A 344 -5.39 -13.76 9.19
CA ASP A 344 -5.16 -15.07 9.82
C ASP A 344 -4.76 -14.91 11.30
N GLN A 345 -4.00 -13.87 11.66
CA GLN A 345 -3.74 -13.53 13.07
C GLN A 345 -4.97 -13.00 13.80
N LEU A 346 -5.84 -12.26 13.11
CA LEU A 346 -7.11 -11.80 13.71
C LEU A 346 -7.97 -12.98 14.20
N THR A 347 -7.79 -14.17 13.60
CA THR A 347 -8.49 -15.39 14.00
C THR A 347 -7.77 -16.25 15.04
N ASP A 348 -6.43 -16.31 15.06
CA ASP A 348 -5.70 -17.34 15.83
C ASP A 348 -4.79 -16.89 16.97
N SER A 349 -4.42 -15.61 17.10
CA SER A 349 -3.65 -15.19 18.28
C SER A 349 -3.63 -13.67 18.46
N SER A 350 -4.10 -13.23 19.61
CA SER A 350 -3.62 -11.97 20.15
C SER A 350 -3.34 -12.18 21.63
N GLU A 351 -2.22 -11.60 22.07
CA GLU A 351 -1.78 -11.42 23.45
C GLU A 351 -2.75 -10.51 24.24
N ILE A 352 -4.05 -10.79 24.11
CA ILE A 352 -5.11 -10.22 24.91
C ILE A 352 -4.94 -10.84 26.30
N SER A 353 -4.24 -10.13 27.18
CA SER A 353 -4.18 -10.43 28.61
C SER A 353 -5.51 -10.08 29.29
N LEU A 354 -6.62 -10.57 28.75
CA LEU A 354 -7.94 -10.51 29.37
C LEU A 354 -8.31 -11.91 29.85
N VAL A 355 -8.94 -11.99 31.02
CA VAL A 355 -9.49 -13.26 31.50
C VAL A 355 -10.63 -13.69 30.54
N PRO A 356 -10.83 -14.99 30.26
CA PRO A 356 -11.87 -15.45 29.33
C PRO A 356 -13.28 -14.87 29.59
N SER A 357 -13.62 -14.61 30.85
CA SER A 357 -14.89 -13.97 31.24
C SER A 357 -15.00 -12.50 30.77
N ASP A 358 -13.91 -11.74 30.79
CA ASP A 358 -13.86 -10.37 30.27
C ASP A 358 -13.95 -10.35 28.74
N ILE A 359 -13.29 -11.30 28.07
CA ILE A 359 -13.35 -11.46 26.61
C ILE A 359 -14.81 -11.70 26.17
N GLU A 360 -15.52 -12.62 26.81
CA GLU A 360 -16.93 -12.90 26.47
C GLU A 360 -17.83 -11.69 26.74
N ARG A 361 -17.58 -10.94 27.83
CA ARG A 361 -18.30 -9.69 28.11
C ARG A 361 -18.10 -8.66 27.00
N TYR A 362 -16.86 -8.45 26.56
CA TYR A 362 -16.56 -7.47 25.51
C TYR A 362 -17.02 -7.92 24.13
N LYS A 363 -16.89 -9.20 23.79
CA LYS A 363 -17.49 -9.78 22.57
C LYS A 363 -19.00 -9.55 22.53
N LYS A 364 -19.69 -9.73 23.66
CA LYS A 364 -21.13 -9.44 23.76
C LYS A 364 -21.43 -7.97 23.50
N ARG A 365 -20.65 -7.05 24.08
CA ARG A 365 -20.78 -5.60 23.85
C ARG A 365 -20.53 -5.23 22.40
N PHE A 366 -19.49 -5.78 21.77
CA PHE A 366 -19.17 -5.56 20.36
C PHE A 366 -20.32 -5.97 19.43
N ARG A 367 -20.88 -7.18 19.65
CA ARG A 367 -22.03 -7.70 18.87
C ARG A 367 -23.32 -6.87 19.02
N MET A 368 -23.43 -6.00 20.04
CA MET A 368 -24.58 -5.09 20.13
C MET A 368 -24.56 -4.02 19.04
N PHE A 369 -23.36 -3.66 18.59
CA PHE A 369 -23.12 -2.68 17.55
C PHE A 369 -23.00 -3.36 16.18
N ASP A 370 -22.30 -4.49 16.11
CA ASP A 370 -22.26 -5.33 14.90
C ASP A 370 -23.46 -6.29 14.81
N LYS A 371 -24.67 -5.74 14.63
CA LYS A 371 -25.91 -6.55 14.52
C LYS A 371 -25.91 -7.48 13.30
N ASP A 372 -25.25 -7.05 12.23
CA ASP A 372 -25.20 -7.75 10.95
C ASP A 372 -24.11 -8.84 10.95
N LYS A 373 -23.35 -9.00 12.05
CA LYS A 373 -22.28 -10.00 12.26
C LYS A 373 -21.18 -9.91 11.20
N LYS A 374 -20.79 -8.69 10.83
CA LYS A 374 -19.77 -8.38 9.83
C LYS A 374 -18.34 -8.60 10.37
N GLY A 375 -18.16 -8.57 11.69
CA GLY A 375 -16.86 -8.66 12.35
C GLY A 375 -16.21 -7.32 12.66
N PHE A 376 -16.83 -6.21 12.27
CA PHE A 376 -16.36 -4.83 12.44
C PHE A 376 -17.54 -3.87 12.73
N ILE A 377 -17.24 -2.71 13.31
CA ILE A 377 -18.20 -1.66 13.65
C ILE A 377 -17.87 -0.40 12.82
N THR A 378 -18.85 0.10 12.08
CA THR A 378 -18.75 1.35 11.30
C THR A 378 -19.38 2.55 12.03
N THR A 379 -19.18 3.77 11.53
CA THR A 379 -19.91 4.98 11.97
C THR A 379 -21.42 4.75 11.95
N LEU A 380 -21.95 4.16 10.88
CA LEU A 380 -23.37 3.88 10.73
C LEU A 380 -23.89 2.90 11.78
N ASP A 381 -23.10 1.89 12.16
CA ASP A 381 -23.49 0.91 13.18
C ASP A 381 -23.62 1.57 14.55
N VAL A 382 -22.65 2.42 14.91
CA VAL A 382 -22.70 3.18 16.16
C VAL A 382 -23.85 4.17 16.15
N GLN A 383 -24.05 4.91 15.06
CA GLN A 383 -25.15 5.85 14.93
C GLN A 383 -26.51 5.16 15.09
N ARG A 384 -26.72 4.01 14.44
CA ARG A 384 -27.95 3.21 14.54
C ARG A 384 -28.26 2.78 15.98
N VAL A 385 -27.23 2.39 16.74
CA VAL A 385 -27.41 2.03 18.16
C VAL A 385 -27.72 3.26 19.01
N LEU A 386 -27.04 4.39 18.78
CA LEU A 386 -27.28 5.63 19.51
C LEU A 386 -28.68 6.22 19.27
N GLU A 387 -29.14 6.20 18.02
CA GLU A 387 -30.51 6.59 17.67
C GLU A 387 -31.54 5.72 18.38
N SER A 388 -31.27 4.41 18.49
CA SER A 388 -32.17 3.50 19.22
C SER A 388 -32.31 3.83 20.71
N ILE A 389 -31.36 4.56 21.31
CA ILE A 389 -31.39 5.01 22.72
C ILE A 389 -31.64 6.52 22.86
N ASN A 390 -32.16 7.18 21.81
CA ASN A 390 -32.44 8.63 21.76
C ASN A 390 -31.21 9.51 22.06
N VAL A 391 -30.01 9.08 21.65
CA VAL A 391 -28.79 9.90 21.71
C VAL A 391 -28.46 10.36 20.30
N GLN A 392 -28.40 11.68 20.09
CA GLN A 392 -27.95 12.26 18.83
C GLN A 392 -26.51 12.76 18.94
N MET A 393 -25.74 12.52 17.89
CA MET A 393 -24.35 12.95 17.77
C MET A 393 -24.06 13.27 16.31
N ALA A 394 -23.23 14.30 16.08
CA ALA A 394 -22.82 14.68 14.74
C ALA A 394 -21.90 13.60 14.12
N GLU A 395 -22.05 13.36 12.83
CA GLU A 395 -21.28 12.34 12.07
C GLU A 395 -19.76 12.56 12.19
N ASN A 396 -19.31 13.82 12.08
CA ASN A 396 -17.89 14.17 12.23
C ASN A 396 -17.34 13.76 13.62
N THR A 397 -18.09 13.99 14.69
CA THR A 397 -17.68 13.61 16.05
C THR A 397 -17.61 12.09 16.21
N LEU A 398 -18.53 11.37 15.56
CA LEU A 398 -18.53 9.92 15.60
C LEU A 398 -17.34 9.33 14.83
N HIS A 399 -17.01 9.93 13.69
CA HIS A 399 -15.84 9.58 12.92
C HIS A 399 -14.54 9.81 13.71
N GLU A 400 -14.42 10.94 14.41
CA GLU A 400 -13.29 11.21 15.32
C GLU A 400 -13.19 10.14 16.43
N ILE A 401 -14.31 9.74 17.04
CA ILE A 401 -14.34 8.73 18.10
C ILE A 401 -13.89 7.36 17.59
N LEU A 402 -14.33 6.96 16.41
CA LEU A 402 -13.91 5.67 15.83
C LEU A 402 -12.45 5.73 15.39
N SER A 403 -12.00 6.85 14.82
CA SER A 403 -10.60 7.05 14.42
C SER A 403 -9.60 6.96 15.58
N GLU A 404 -10.02 7.16 16.83
CA GLU A 404 -9.17 6.96 18.02
C GLU A 404 -8.85 5.49 18.29
N VAL A 405 -9.69 4.58 17.82
CA VAL A 405 -9.64 3.14 18.12
C VAL A 405 -9.31 2.31 16.90
N ASP A 406 -9.67 2.82 15.73
CA ASP A 406 -9.27 2.31 14.42
C ASP A 406 -7.76 2.49 14.23
N LEU A 407 -7.00 1.53 14.76
CA LEU A 407 -5.54 1.52 14.76
C LEU A 407 -4.99 1.42 13.33
N ASN A 408 -5.75 0.75 12.47
CA ASN A 408 -5.36 0.52 11.09
C ASN A 408 -5.92 1.53 10.09
N LYS A 409 -6.70 2.51 10.56
CA LYS A 409 -7.29 3.60 9.77
C LYS A 409 -8.12 3.10 8.57
N ASN A 410 -8.89 2.03 8.75
CA ASN A 410 -9.80 1.49 7.72
C ASN A 410 -11.23 2.05 7.80
N GLY A 411 -11.48 3.05 8.66
CA GLY A 411 -12.79 3.66 8.89
C GLY A 411 -13.74 2.81 9.73
N GLN A 412 -13.26 1.69 10.28
CA GLN A 412 -14.04 0.69 11.01
C GLN A 412 -13.29 0.26 12.28
N VAL A 413 -14.01 -0.30 13.25
CA VAL A 413 -13.40 -0.87 14.46
C VAL A 413 -13.64 -2.37 14.48
N GLU A 414 -12.57 -3.13 14.30
CA GLU A 414 -12.58 -4.60 14.32
C GLU A 414 -12.69 -5.13 15.75
N LEU A 415 -13.16 -6.38 15.91
CA LEU A 415 -13.30 -6.97 17.25
C LEU A 415 -11.98 -6.98 18.04
N ASN A 416 -10.85 -7.20 17.38
CA ASN A 416 -9.57 -7.26 18.05
C ASN A 416 -9.05 -5.88 18.45
N GLU A 417 -9.25 -4.85 17.63
CA GLU A 417 -8.97 -3.45 18.00
C GLU A 417 -9.80 -3.05 19.21
N PHE A 418 -11.08 -3.45 19.22
CA PHE A 418 -11.95 -3.26 20.36
C PHE A 418 -11.45 -4.01 21.62
N LEU A 419 -11.05 -5.28 21.51
CA LEU A 419 -10.54 -6.05 22.64
C LEU A 419 -9.19 -5.52 23.15
N GLN A 420 -8.31 -5.04 22.25
CA GLN A 420 -7.06 -4.38 22.59
C GLN A 420 -7.31 -3.08 23.35
N LEU A 421 -8.24 -2.25 22.87
CA LEU A 421 -8.70 -1.05 23.59
C LEU A 421 -9.16 -1.42 25.00
N MET A 422 -10.02 -2.43 25.14
CA MET A 422 -10.53 -2.83 26.45
C MET A 422 -9.44 -3.40 27.37
N SER A 423 -8.43 -4.09 26.83
CA SER A 423 -7.26 -4.55 27.60
C SER A 423 -6.41 -3.37 28.08
N ALA A 424 -6.16 -2.38 27.22
CA ALA A 424 -5.43 -1.17 27.57
C ALA A 424 -6.13 -0.35 28.66
N ILE A 425 -7.47 -0.28 28.63
CA ILE A 425 -8.28 0.35 29.68
C ILE A 425 -8.16 -0.44 31.00
N GLN A 426 -8.22 -1.77 30.97
CA GLN A 426 -8.13 -2.59 32.19
C GLN A 426 -6.76 -2.50 32.85
N LYS A 427 -5.68 -2.40 32.06
CA LYS A 427 -4.32 -2.20 32.57
C LYS A 427 -4.04 -0.76 33.03
N GLY A 428 -4.99 0.16 32.85
CA GLY A 428 -4.84 1.57 33.22
C GLY A 428 -3.95 2.41 32.30
N HIS A 429 -3.51 1.85 31.15
CA HIS A 429 -2.74 2.58 30.14
C HIS A 429 -3.58 3.61 29.39
N VAL A 430 -4.90 3.37 29.28
CA VAL A 430 -5.85 4.27 28.64
C VAL A 430 -6.93 4.66 29.65
N SER A 431 -7.07 5.95 29.91
CA SER A 431 -8.19 6.49 30.68
C SER A 431 -9.08 7.33 29.74
N GLY A 432 -10.40 7.12 29.80
CA GLY A 432 -11.35 8.01 29.11
C GLY A 432 -11.56 7.79 27.61
N SER A 433 -11.32 6.59 27.05
CA SER A 433 -11.67 6.30 25.64
C SER A 433 -13.15 6.61 25.37
N ARG A 434 -13.40 7.53 24.42
CA ARG A 434 -14.74 8.00 24.07
C ARG A 434 -15.61 6.85 23.57
N LEU A 435 -15.07 5.96 22.73
CA LEU A 435 -15.78 4.80 22.21
C LEU A 435 -16.16 3.82 23.33
N ALA A 436 -15.23 3.49 24.23
CA ALA A 436 -15.50 2.54 25.31
C ALA A 436 -16.56 3.07 26.29
N VAL A 437 -16.52 4.37 26.62
CA VAL A 437 -17.54 5.04 27.44
C VAL A 437 -18.89 5.00 26.74
N LEU A 438 -18.92 5.36 25.45
CA LEU A 438 -20.13 5.40 24.65
C LEU A 438 -20.79 4.02 24.55
N MET A 439 -20.03 2.98 24.23
CA MET A 439 -20.55 1.62 24.12
C MET A 439 -21.05 1.08 25.46
N LYS A 440 -20.37 1.42 26.56
CA LYS A 440 -20.82 1.07 27.92
C LYS A 440 -22.14 1.76 28.27
N SER A 441 -22.25 3.08 28.05
CA SER A 441 -23.48 3.83 28.33
C SER A 441 -24.66 3.36 27.47
N ALA A 442 -24.41 2.99 26.21
CA ALA A 442 -25.42 2.42 25.34
C ALA A 442 -25.90 1.04 25.84
N GLU A 443 -24.97 0.18 26.27
CA GLU A 443 -25.30 -1.11 26.87
C GLU A 443 -26.19 -0.98 28.11
N GLU A 444 -25.85 -0.06 29.03
CA GLU A 444 -26.62 0.20 30.25
C GLU A 444 -28.05 0.68 29.94
N LYS A 445 -28.20 1.63 29.01
CA LYS A 445 -29.52 2.14 28.59
C LYS A 445 -30.37 1.09 27.89
N LEU A 446 -29.78 0.23 27.07
CA LEU A 446 -30.50 -0.86 26.40
C LEU A 446 -30.98 -1.93 27.39
N ARG A 447 -30.20 -2.24 28.44
CA ARG A 447 -30.62 -3.15 29.52
C ARG A 447 -31.79 -2.60 30.34
N HIS A 448 -31.85 -1.28 30.57
CA HIS A 448 -32.96 -0.67 31.31
C HIS A 448 -34.28 -0.62 30.54
N ARG A 449 -34.27 -0.65 29.19
CA ARG A 449 -35.51 -0.77 28.41
C ARG A 449 -36.15 -2.16 28.45
N SER A 450 -35.40 -3.20 28.83
CA SER A 450 -35.86 -4.60 28.79
C SER A 450 -36.57 -5.10 30.06
N VAL A 451 -36.75 -4.28 31.10
CA VAL A 451 -37.40 -4.72 32.36
C VAL A 451 -38.48 -3.73 32.80
N ILE A 452 -39.72 -3.99 32.38
CA ILE A 452 -40.93 -3.52 33.10
C ILE A 452 -41.83 -4.75 33.29
N PRO A 453 -41.89 -5.35 34.50
CA PRO A 453 -42.84 -6.42 34.81
C PRO A 453 -44.27 -5.84 34.92
N VAL A 454 -45.26 -6.57 34.43
CA VAL A 454 -46.68 -6.14 34.37
C VAL A 454 -47.43 -6.44 35.69
N ASP A 455 -46.71 -6.73 36.76
CA ASP A 455 -47.32 -7.22 38.01
C ASP A 455 -47.54 -6.05 38.98
N ARG A 456 -48.50 -5.16 38.66
CA ARG A 456 -49.30 -4.32 39.59
C ARG A 456 -50.09 -3.24 38.81
N SER A 457 -50.97 -3.65 37.91
CA SER A 457 -52.16 -2.84 37.57
C SER A 457 -53.32 -3.30 38.47
N GLY A 458 -53.31 -2.86 39.72
CA GLY A 458 -54.47 -2.98 40.60
C GLY A 458 -55.47 -1.90 40.26
N GLY A 459 -56.60 -2.28 39.64
CA GLY A 459 -57.77 -1.43 39.58
C GLY A 459 -58.37 -1.22 40.97
N GLY A 460 -58.94 -0.04 41.21
CA GLY A 460 -59.64 0.27 42.44
C GLY A 460 -60.04 1.75 42.53
N LEU A 461 -61.28 2.00 42.07
CA LEU A 461 -62.17 3.18 42.25
C LEU A 461 -61.65 4.58 41.87
#